data_AF-A0A2D9STB9-F1
#
_entry.id   AF-A0A2D9STB9-F1
#
_cell.length_a   1.000
_cell.length_b   1.000
_cell.length_c   1.000
_cell.angle_alpha   90.00
_cell.angle_beta   90.00
_cell.angle_gamma   90.00
#
_symmetry.space_group_name_H-M   'P 1'
#
loop_
_entity.id
_entity.type
_entity.pdbx_description
1 polymer ?
#
loop_
_entity_poly.entity_id
_entity_poly.type
_entity_poly.pdbx_seq_one_letter_code
_entity_poly.pdbx_strand_id
1 'polypeptide(L)'
;MLQAAEQSGLTDPFVHITLLGDFAVTYKVSGLLNDVQLILTSKSRLNQNLLDVLHLAGIEIVSPSVARHIQQNESTRLIPGRFPVHKDQNLVQAEEIVFDKAIEAKELMAARKLILRRLDEKKQEKSSDAEILEAELELIEDQLAALQT
;
A
#
# COMPACT_ATOMS: atom_id res chain seq x y z
N MET A 1 -10.44 -7.23 -14.85
CA MET A 1 -10.30 -6.24 -13.74
C MET A 1 -10.46 -6.90 -12.37
N LEU A 2 -11.52 -7.67 -12.10
CA LEU A 2 -11.62 -8.45 -10.84
C LEU A 2 -10.40 -9.36 -10.61
N GLN A 3 -10.03 -10.12 -11.64
CA GLN A 3 -8.80 -10.93 -11.64
C GLN A 3 -7.54 -10.13 -11.26
N ALA A 4 -7.41 -8.89 -11.72
CA ALA A 4 -6.25 -8.06 -11.38
C ALA A 4 -6.24 -7.67 -9.90
N ALA A 5 -7.42 -7.37 -9.34
CA ALA A 5 -7.57 -7.09 -7.92
C ALA A 5 -7.21 -8.29 -7.04
N GLU A 6 -7.68 -9.49 -7.40
CA GLU A 6 -7.34 -10.75 -6.72
C GLU A 6 -5.83 -11.04 -6.79
N GLN A 7 -5.22 -10.89 -7.98
CA GLN A 7 -3.78 -11.07 -8.18
C GLN A 7 -2.91 -10.06 -7.41
N SER A 8 -3.50 -8.94 -7.00
CA SER A 8 -2.85 -7.92 -6.16
C SER A 8 -3.06 -8.13 -4.66
N GLY A 9 -3.76 -9.20 -4.26
CA GLY A 9 -3.95 -9.54 -2.84
C GLY A 9 -5.14 -8.83 -2.18
N LEU A 10 -6.07 -8.29 -2.97
CA LEU A 10 -7.32 -7.74 -2.42
C LEU A 10 -8.35 -8.85 -2.17
N THR A 11 -9.00 -8.79 -1.02
CA THR A 11 -10.13 -9.64 -0.64
C THR A 11 -11.45 -8.95 -0.99
N ASP A 12 -12.47 -9.76 -1.30
CA ASP A 12 -13.80 -9.31 -1.72
C ASP A 12 -13.80 -8.16 -2.77
N PRO A 13 -13.04 -8.29 -3.87
CA PRO A 13 -12.93 -7.21 -4.82
C PRO A 13 -14.20 -7.02 -5.64
N PHE A 14 -14.49 -5.78 -6.00
CA PHE A 14 -15.61 -5.41 -6.86
C PHE A 14 -15.22 -4.29 -7.82
N VAL A 15 -15.95 -4.18 -8.92
CA VAL A 15 -15.73 -3.16 -9.95
C VAL A 15 -17.04 -2.45 -10.26
N HIS A 16 -17.01 -1.11 -10.28
CA HIS A 16 -18.14 -0.29 -10.70
C HIS A 16 -17.76 0.57 -11.89
N ILE A 17 -18.71 0.81 -12.78
CA ILE A 17 -18.62 1.89 -13.77
C ILE A 17 -19.07 3.17 -13.05
N THR A 18 -18.18 4.17 -12.98
CA THR A 18 -18.48 5.45 -12.32
C THR A 18 -18.88 6.55 -13.29
N LEU A 19 -18.44 6.45 -14.55
CA LEU A 19 -18.75 7.44 -15.58
C LEU A 19 -18.71 6.79 -16.96
N LEU A 20 -19.68 7.12 -17.80
CA LEU A 20 -19.63 6.92 -19.24
C LEU A 20 -19.33 8.29 -19.87
N GLY A 21 -18.07 8.52 -20.22
CA GLY A 21 -17.65 9.74 -20.89
C GLY A 21 -17.68 9.58 -22.42
N ASP A 22 -17.43 10.68 -23.11
CA ASP A 22 -17.47 10.72 -24.58
C ASP A 22 -16.34 9.89 -25.22
N PHE A 23 -15.19 9.79 -24.54
CA PHE A 23 -13.99 9.11 -25.06
C PHE A 23 -13.50 7.95 -24.17
N ALA A 24 -14.11 7.75 -22.99
CA ALA A 24 -13.66 6.74 -22.04
C ALA A 24 -14.77 6.30 -21.10
N VAL A 25 -14.67 5.05 -20.64
CA VAL A 25 -15.46 4.53 -19.52
C VAL A 25 -14.59 4.52 -18.29
N THR A 26 -15.04 5.17 -17.22
CA THR A 26 -14.32 5.20 -15.95
C THR A 26 -14.77 4.05 -15.07
N TYR A 27 -13.83 3.19 -14.70
CA TYR A 27 -14.04 2.08 -13.78
C TYR A 27 -13.40 2.38 -12.43
N LYS A 28 -14.10 2.05 -11.34
CA LYS A 28 -13.56 2.01 -9.99
C LYS A 28 -13.43 0.57 -9.56
N VAL A 29 -12.19 0.14 -9.34
CA VAL A 29 -11.87 -1.15 -8.72
C VAL A 29 -11.68 -0.92 -7.22
N SER A 30 -12.26 -1.78 -6.40
CA SER A 30 -12.19 -1.69 -4.94
C SER A 30 -12.11 -3.10 -4.35
N GLY A 31 -11.57 -3.20 -3.15
CA GLY A 31 -11.40 -4.45 -2.40
C GLY A 31 -10.74 -4.16 -1.06
N LEU A 32 -10.74 -5.15 -0.18
CA LEU A 32 -10.14 -5.05 1.14
C LEU A 32 -8.65 -5.43 1.07
N LEU A 33 -7.80 -4.61 1.67
CA LEU A 33 -6.37 -4.89 1.83
C LEU A 33 -6.12 -5.41 3.26
N ASN A 34 -5.68 -6.66 3.38
CA ASN A 34 -5.45 -7.29 4.68
C ASN A 34 -4.28 -6.65 5.45
N ASP A 35 -3.20 -6.30 4.76
CA ASP A 35 -2.04 -5.65 5.34
C ASP A 35 -1.94 -4.19 4.88
N VAL A 36 -2.38 -3.29 5.76
CA VAL A 36 -2.40 -1.85 5.50
C VAL A 36 -0.97 -1.29 5.41
N GLN A 37 0.04 -1.98 5.96
CA GLN A 37 1.44 -1.55 5.87
C GLN A 37 1.97 -1.64 4.43
N LEU A 38 1.33 -2.41 3.55
CA LEU A 38 1.74 -2.60 2.15
C LEU A 38 0.89 -1.79 1.17
N ILE A 39 0.29 -0.69 1.59
CA ILE A 39 -0.69 0.04 0.77
C ILE A 39 -0.10 0.61 -0.52
N LEU A 40 1.15 1.06 -0.53
CA LEU A 40 1.79 1.66 -1.70
C LEU A 40 2.16 0.59 -2.73
N THR A 41 2.78 -0.48 -2.27
CA THR A 41 3.16 -1.68 -3.03
C THR A 41 1.91 -2.34 -3.61
N SER A 42 0.87 -2.53 -2.80
CA SER A 42 -0.40 -3.13 -3.25
C SER A 42 -1.09 -2.27 -4.30
N LYS A 43 -1.09 -0.93 -4.14
CA LYS A 43 -1.63 0.01 -5.13
C LYS A 43 -0.83 -0.03 -6.45
N SER A 44 0.49 -0.05 -6.38
CA SER A 44 1.35 -0.16 -7.56
C SER A 44 1.09 -1.47 -8.31
N ARG A 45 1.06 -2.59 -7.58
CA ARG A 45 0.78 -3.92 -8.12
C ARG A 45 -0.61 -4.02 -8.74
N LEU A 46 -1.62 -3.41 -8.13
CA LEU A 46 -2.97 -3.31 -8.70
C LEU A 46 -2.96 -2.63 -10.06
N ASN A 47 -2.28 -1.50 -10.21
CA ASN A 47 -2.21 -0.79 -11.48
C ASN A 47 -1.48 -1.61 -12.55
N GLN A 48 -0.37 -2.27 -12.19
CA GLN A 48 0.38 -3.15 -13.10
C GLN A 48 -0.50 -4.32 -13.58
N ASN A 49 -1.07 -5.09 -12.65
CA ASN A 49 -1.93 -6.21 -12.96
C ASN A 49 -3.16 -5.80 -13.77
N LEU A 50 -3.70 -4.61 -13.54
CA LEU A 50 -4.86 -4.11 -14.28
C LEU A 50 -4.50 -3.86 -15.74
N LEU A 51 -3.36 -3.21 -16.01
CA LEU A 51 -2.86 -3.02 -17.38
C LEU A 51 -2.60 -4.38 -18.06
N ASP A 52 -1.93 -5.30 -17.37
CA ASP A 52 -1.62 -6.62 -17.91
C ASP A 52 -2.90 -7.41 -18.24
N VAL A 53 -3.85 -7.49 -17.32
CA VAL A 53 -5.11 -8.21 -17.53
C VAL A 53 -5.92 -7.59 -18.68
N LEU A 54 -5.97 -6.26 -18.80
CA LEU A 54 -6.69 -5.61 -19.90
C LEU A 54 -6.02 -5.88 -21.25
N HIS A 55 -4.70 -5.72 -21.34
CA HIS A 55 -3.95 -6.01 -22.56
C HIS A 55 -4.03 -7.49 -22.94
N LEU A 56 -3.97 -8.42 -21.98
CA LEU A 56 -4.15 -9.85 -22.21
C LEU A 56 -5.57 -10.20 -22.69
N ALA A 57 -6.58 -9.50 -22.19
CA ALA A 57 -7.95 -9.59 -22.68
C ALA A 57 -8.14 -8.91 -24.06
N GLY A 58 -7.08 -8.27 -24.58
CA GLY A 58 -7.08 -7.64 -25.89
C GLY A 58 -7.67 -6.23 -25.95
N ILE A 59 -7.87 -5.60 -24.80
CA ILE A 59 -8.35 -4.23 -24.70
C ILE A 59 -7.18 -3.29 -25.00
N GLU A 60 -7.35 -2.42 -25.99
CA GLU A 60 -6.37 -1.39 -26.33
C GLU A 60 -6.61 -0.14 -25.48
N ILE A 61 -5.57 0.34 -24.81
CA ILE A 61 -5.62 1.59 -24.03
C ILE A 61 -4.86 2.66 -24.80
N VAL A 62 -5.59 3.60 -25.38
CA VAL A 62 -5.05 4.67 -26.23
C VAL A 62 -5.51 6.03 -25.76
N SER A 63 -4.76 7.08 -26.09
CA SER A 63 -5.21 8.44 -25.83
C SER A 63 -6.32 8.86 -26.82
N PRO A 64 -7.22 9.77 -26.44
CA PRO A 64 -8.28 10.26 -27.33
C PRO A 64 -7.77 10.87 -28.64
N SER A 65 -6.51 11.32 -28.68
CA SER A 65 -5.89 11.93 -29.86
C SER A 65 -5.39 10.92 -30.89
N VAL A 66 -5.36 9.62 -30.56
CA VAL A 66 -4.93 8.57 -31.50
C VAL A 66 -6.08 8.26 -32.46
N ALA A 67 -5.93 8.66 -33.72
CA ALA A 67 -6.85 8.30 -34.80
C ALA A 67 -6.38 7.01 -35.49
N ARG A 68 -7.28 6.05 -35.67
CA ARG A 68 -7.03 4.84 -36.47
C ARG A 68 -7.29 5.15 -37.94
N HIS A 69 -6.34 4.83 -38.82
CA HIS A 69 -6.58 4.92 -40.26
C HIS A 69 -7.44 3.74 -40.72
N ILE A 70 -8.49 4.02 -41.51
CA ILE A 70 -9.45 3.03 -42.02
C ILE A 70 -8.75 1.89 -42.81
N GLN A 71 -7.60 2.18 -43.43
CA GLN A 71 -6.84 1.22 -44.23
C GLN A 71 -5.91 0.28 -43.42
N GLN A 72 -5.91 0.35 -42.09
CA GLN A 72 -5.12 -0.57 -41.27
C GLN A 72 -5.77 -1.96 -41.25
N ASN A 73 -4.94 -3.00 -41.37
CA ASN A 73 -5.40 -4.37 -41.22
C ASN A 73 -6.06 -4.57 -39.84
N GLU A 74 -7.20 -5.25 -39.80
CA GLU A 74 -7.92 -5.64 -38.57
C GLU A 74 -7.01 -6.32 -37.52
N SER A 75 -5.98 -7.03 -37.98
CA SER A 75 -4.99 -7.71 -37.14
C SER A 75 -4.01 -6.77 -36.42
N THR A 76 -4.00 -5.47 -36.76
CA THR A 76 -3.08 -4.49 -36.21
C THR A 76 -3.56 -4.08 -34.82
N ARG A 77 -2.81 -4.50 -33.80
CA ARG A 77 -3.11 -4.23 -32.38
C ARG A 77 -2.13 -3.19 -31.84
N LEU A 78 -2.65 -2.18 -31.15
CA LEU A 78 -1.85 -1.16 -30.46
C LEU A 78 -1.54 -1.58 -29.01
N ILE A 79 -1.15 -2.84 -28.82
CA ILE A 79 -0.78 -3.39 -27.51
C ILE A 79 0.75 -3.55 -27.47
N PRO A 80 1.45 -2.99 -26.47
CA PRO A 80 2.88 -3.18 -26.34
C PRO A 80 3.27 -4.66 -26.31
N GLY A 81 4.39 -4.99 -26.94
CA GLY A 81 4.97 -6.34 -26.85
C GLY A 81 5.33 -6.69 -25.41
N ARG A 82 5.39 -7.99 -25.08
CA ARG A 82 5.84 -8.42 -23.76
C ARG A 82 7.32 -8.08 -23.58
N PHE A 83 7.61 -7.24 -22.59
CA PHE A 83 8.98 -6.97 -22.16
C PHE A 83 9.40 -8.02 -21.13
N PRO A 84 10.69 -8.41 -21.09
CA PRO A 84 11.20 -9.24 -20.01
C PRO A 84 11.02 -8.48 -18.68
N VAL A 85 10.37 -9.13 -17.71
CA VAL A 85 10.20 -8.57 -16.37
C VAL A 85 11.55 -8.59 -15.67
N HIS A 86 12.12 -7.43 -15.38
CA HIS A 86 13.19 -7.35 -14.40
C HIS A 86 12.58 -7.56 -13.02
N LYS A 87 12.88 -8.71 -12.41
CA LYS A 87 12.70 -8.87 -10.97
C LYS A 87 13.81 -8.08 -10.29
N ASP A 88 13.51 -6.86 -9.87
CA ASP A 88 14.40 -6.16 -8.96
C ASP A 88 14.48 -6.96 -7.65
N GLN A 89 15.69 -7.47 -7.37
CA GLN A 89 15.97 -8.27 -6.17
C GLN A 89 16.18 -7.41 -4.93
N ASN A 90 16.36 -6.08 -5.10
CA ASN A 90 16.56 -5.09 -4.05
C ASN A 90 15.41 -4.06 -4.06
N LEU A 91 14.19 -4.52 -3.88
CA LEU A 91 13.08 -3.64 -3.54
C LEU A 91 13.12 -3.41 -2.02
N VAL A 92 13.85 -2.39 -1.57
CA VAL A 92 13.49 -1.76 -0.29
C VAL A 92 12.02 -1.40 -0.43
N GLN A 93 11.17 -1.88 0.47
CA GLN A 93 9.74 -1.60 0.36
C GLN A 93 9.57 -0.08 0.44
N ALA A 94 8.83 0.50 -0.50
CA ALA A 94 8.58 1.94 -0.51
C ALA A 94 8.01 2.41 0.84
N GLU A 95 7.28 1.52 1.51
CA GLU A 95 6.71 1.68 2.82
C GLU A 95 7.74 1.74 3.95
N GLU A 96 8.86 1.01 3.90
CA GLU A 96 9.92 1.11 4.90
C GLU A 96 10.54 2.51 4.90
N ILE A 97 10.75 3.09 3.72
CA ILE A 97 11.32 4.44 3.59
C ILE A 97 10.30 5.50 4.02
N VAL A 98 9.04 5.38 3.58
CA VAL A 98 8.01 6.40 3.82
C VAL A 98 7.49 6.34 5.27
N PHE A 99 7.46 5.16 5.88
CA PHE A 99 6.90 4.95 7.21
C PHE A 99 7.93 4.70 8.30
N ASP A 100 9.22 4.92 8.03
CA ASP A 100 10.32 4.74 9.01
C ASP A 100 9.98 5.34 10.39
N LYS A 101 9.66 6.64 10.43
CA LYS A 101 9.24 7.34 11.65
C LYS A 101 8.00 6.74 12.32
N ALA A 102 7.04 6.26 11.52
CA ALA A 102 5.80 5.69 12.05
C ALA A 102 6.02 4.27 12.64
N ILE A 103 6.96 3.52 12.07
CA ILE A 103 7.42 2.23 12.59
C ILE A 103 8.12 2.47 13.93
N GLU A 104 9.07 3.41 13.99
CA GLU A 104 9.77 3.77 15.23
C GLU A 104 8.80 4.25 16.32
N ALA A 105 7.86 5.13 15.98
CA ALA A 105 6.82 5.58 16.91
C ALA A 105 5.94 4.42 17.41
N LYS A 106 5.59 3.46 16.56
CA LYS A 106 4.81 2.27 16.96
C LYS A 106 5.57 1.42 17.98
N GLU A 107 6.87 1.23 17.79
CA GLU A 107 7.73 0.49 18.72
C GLU A 107 7.84 1.20 20.07
N LEU A 108 8.09 2.50 20.06
CA LEU A 108 8.14 3.33 21.27
C LEU A 108 6.80 3.36 22.01
N MET A 109 5.68 3.47 21.30
CA MET A 109 4.34 3.39 21.89
C MET A 109 4.08 2.02 22.55
N ALA A 110 4.56 0.93 21.93
CA ALA A 110 4.46 -0.41 22.51
C ALA A 110 5.31 -0.55 23.77
N ALA A 111 6.54 -0.02 23.76
CA ALA A 111 7.43 0.02 24.93
C ALA A 111 6.80 0.83 26.07
N ARG A 112 6.29 2.03 25.79
CA ARG A 112 5.55 2.86 26.76
C ARG A 112 4.41 2.09 27.42
N LYS A 113 3.60 1.39 26.62
CA LYS A 113 2.47 0.59 27.12
C LYS A 113 2.94 -0.56 28.03
N LEU A 114 4.08 -1.17 27.74
CA LEU A 114 4.65 -2.23 28.58
C LEU A 114 5.15 -1.67 29.92
N ILE A 115 5.83 -0.53 29.90
CA ILE A 115 6.34 0.13 31.11
C ILE A 115 5.20 0.57 32.02
N LEU A 116 4.13 1.16 31.46
CA LEU A 116 2.93 1.53 32.21
C LEU A 116 2.32 0.32 32.94
N ARG A 117 2.22 -0.84 32.28
CA ARG A 117 1.73 -2.06 32.92
C ARG A 117 2.62 -2.52 34.08
N ARG A 118 3.95 -2.50 33.89
CA ARG A 118 4.90 -2.85 34.94
C ARG A 118 4.86 -1.88 36.12
N LEU A 119 4.62 -0.59 35.86
CA LEU A 119 4.44 0.42 36.89
C LEU A 119 3.18 0.16 37.72
N ASP A 120 2.06 -0.17 37.07
CA ASP A 120 0.82 -0.51 37.77
C ASP A 120 1.00 -1.76 38.66
N GLU A 121 1.71 -2.78 38.17
CA GLU A 121 2.04 -3.99 38.94
C GLU A 121 2.94 -3.65 40.16
N LYS A 122 4.03 -2.89 39.96
CA LYS A 122 4.98 -2.57 41.04
C LYS A 122 4.45 -1.55 42.06
N LYS A 123 3.55 -0.64 41.66
CA LYS A 123 2.86 0.27 42.60
C LYS A 123 1.98 -0.49 43.60
N GLN A 124 1.46 -1.66 43.22
CA GLN A 124 0.74 -2.54 44.16
C GLN A 124 1.68 -3.24 45.15
N GLU A 125 2.93 -3.49 44.77
CA GLU A 125 3.93 -4.20 45.58
C GLU A 125 4.84 -3.30 46.43
N LYS A 126 4.71 -1.96 46.34
CA LYS A 126 5.56 -0.96 47.06
C LYS A 126 7.07 -1.21 46.91
N SER A 127 7.52 -1.47 45.69
CA SER A 127 8.94 -1.72 45.37
C SER A 127 9.67 -0.46 44.90
N SER A 128 10.98 -0.36 45.18
CA SER A 128 11.87 0.76 44.81
C SER A 128 12.09 0.92 43.30
N ASP A 129 11.79 -0.11 42.52
CA ASP A 129 12.01 -0.11 41.07
C ASP A 129 11.00 0.77 40.29
N ALA A 130 10.01 1.36 40.98
CA ALA A 130 9.05 2.27 40.37
C ALA A 130 9.72 3.56 39.85
N GLU A 131 10.72 4.09 40.57
CA GLU A 131 11.43 5.32 40.17
C GLU A 131 12.23 5.13 38.86
N ILE A 132 12.82 3.94 38.67
CA ILE A 132 13.59 3.61 37.46
C ILE A 132 12.65 3.51 36.24
N LEU A 133 11.49 2.89 36.42
CA LEU A 133 10.49 2.74 35.35
C LEU A 133 9.82 4.08 35.00
N GLU A 134 9.66 4.99 35.97
CA GLU A 134 9.15 6.35 35.72
C GLU A 134 10.15 7.18 34.90
N ALA A 135 11.45 7.11 35.20
CA ALA A 135 12.49 7.77 34.41
C ALA A 135 12.60 7.22 32.98
N GLU A 136 12.47 5.89 32.80
CA GLU A 136 12.47 5.26 31.48
C GLU A 136 11.22 5.64 30.67
N LEU A 137 10.08 5.85 31.34
CA LEU A 137 8.85 6.33 30.70
C LEU A 137 8.97 7.77 30.20
N GLU A 138 9.55 8.66 31.02
CA GLU A 138 9.78 10.07 30.65
C GLU A 138 10.67 10.17 29.40
N LEU A 139 11.75 9.39 29.34
CA LEU A 139 12.64 9.33 28.18
C LEU A 139 11.90 8.89 26.89
N ILE A 140 11.03 7.89 26.97
CA ILE A 140 10.26 7.41 25.82
C ILE A 140 9.21 8.43 25.39
N GLU A 141 8.60 9.17 26.33
CA GLU A 141 7.67 10.24 26.01
C GLU A 141 8.37 11.39 25.28
N ASP A 142 9.59 11.75 25.68
CA ASP A 142 10.41 12.75 24.98
C ASP A 142 10.78 12.29 23.56
N GLN A 143 11.15 11.03 23.38
CA GLN A 143 11.45 10.45 22.06
C GLN A 143 10.21 10.44 21.14
N LEU A 144 9.04 10.09 21.69
CA LEU A 144 7.78 10.13 20.95
C LEU A 144 7.40 11.55 20.53
N ALA A 145 7.65 12.55 21.38
CA ALA A 145 7.40 13.95 21.05
C ALA A 145 8.30 14.43 19.90
N ALA A 146 9.58 14.02 19.88
CA ALA A 146 10.52 14.38 18.83
C ALA A 146 10.16 13.78 17.45
N LEU A 147 9.52 12.62 17.43
CA LEU A 147 9.06 11.95 16.21
C LEU A 147 7.81 12.59 15.58
N GLN A 148 7.06 13.39 16.34
CA GLN A 148 5.83 14.07 15.89
C GLN A 148 6.08 15.42 15.19
N THR A 149 7.30 15.94 15.24
CA THR A 149 7.77 17.15 14.51
C THR A 149 8.38 16.84 13.15
#